data_AF-A0A6A5C0V4-F1
#
_entry.id   AF-A0A6A5C0V4-F1
#
_cell.length_a   1.000
_cell.length_b   1.000
_cell.length_c   1.000
_cell.angle_alpha   90.00
_cell.angle_beta   90.00
_cell.angle_gamma   90.00
#
_symmetry.space_group_name_H-M   'P 1'
#
loop_
_entity.id
_entity.type
_entity.pdbx_description
1 polymer ?
#
loop_
_entity_poly.entity_id
_entity_poly.type
_entity_poly.pdbx_seq_one_letter_code
_entity_poly.pdbx_strand_id
1 'polypeptide(L)'
;MSSLIIPILCQLAYIPFIYWFVELVQNKLCLLCIGEYRWIYPTSQYHHFSFDSVKAWALLPILFYSIYYFFLIPRRVNLWLGFIINATAGYVTEFIVGYFCTYVLKETLQEWPHSLFKFVGGIDCYIMWIFDAVLYHWLVFEMPLLLVRYVSSSKKASEQNPSVKVNEAKID
;
A
#
# COMPACT_ATOMS: atom_id res chain seq x y z
N MET A 1 -23.09 9.47 -2.95
CA MET A 1 -22.01 9.74 -1.97
C MET A 1 -21.57 8.51 -1.19
N SER A 2 -22.48 7.61 -0.77
CA SER A 2 -22.13 6.39 -0.03
C SER A 2 -21.21 5.40 -0.78
N SER A 3 -21.20 5.40 -2.12
CA SER A 3 -20.48 4.40 -2.92
C SER A 3 -18.95 4.53 -2.93
N LEU A 4 -18.38 5.70 -2.61
CA LEU A 4 -16.92 5.93 -2.60
C LEU A 4 -16.32 5.88 -1.20
N ILE A 5 -17.11 6.23 -0.18
CA ILE A 5 -16.62 6.33 1.20
C ILE A 5 -16.31 4.94 1.77
N ILE A 6 -17.22 3.98 1.58
CA ILE A 6 -17.06 2.63 2.15
C ILE A 6 -15.80 1.93 1.59
N PRO A 7 -15.53 1.90 0.27
CA PRO A 7 -14.30 1.33 -0.25
C PRO A 7 -13.03 1.94 0.34
N ILE A 8 -12.99 3.26 0.51
CA ILE A 8 -11.84 3.96 1.09
C ILE A 8 -11.68 3.63 2.57
N LEU A 9 -12.77 3.60 3.35
CA LEU A 9 -12.71 3.22 4.76
C LEU A 9 -12.23 1.78 4.94
N CYS A 10 -12.69 0.84 4.12
CA CYS A 10 -12.20 -0.52 4.13
C CYS A 10 -10.70 -0.57 3.83
N GLN A 11 -10.23 0.18 2.82
CA GLN A 11 -8.81 0.26 2.49
C GLN A 11 -7.98 0.85 3.65
N LEU A 12 -8.43 1.94 4.26
CA LEU A 12 -7.75 2.59 5.39
C LEU A 12 -7.59 1.68 6.61
N ALA A 13 -8.46 0.67 6.77
CA ALA A 13 -8.40 -0.26 7.89
C ALA A 13 -7.20 -1.22 7.83
N TYR A 14 -6.61 -1.47 6.64
CA TYR A 14 -5.54 -2.47 6.49
C TYR A 14 -4.39 -2.04 5.59
N ILE A 15 -4.65 -1.28 4.51
CA ILE A 15 -3.61 -0.89 3.54
C ILE A 15 -2.46 -0.13 4.22
N PRO A 16 -2.69 0.90 5.05
CA PRO A 16 -1.58 1.65 5.65
C PRO A 16 -0.64 0.77 6.48
N PHE A 17 -1.19 -0.24 7.16
CA PHE A 17 -0.39 -1.19 7.95
C PHE A 17 0.41 -2.17 7.08
N ILE A 18 -0.16 -2.63 5.96
CA ILE A 18 0.58 -3.43 4.98
C ILE A 18 1.75 -2.63 4.41
N TYR A 19 1.50 -1.39 3.99
CA TYR A 19 2.55 -0.55 3.41
C TYR A 19 3.63 -0.17 4.42
N TRP A 20 3.25 0.12 5.65
CA TRP A 20 4.21 0.30 6.73
C TRP A 20 5.10 -0.94 6.93
N PHE A 21 4.53 -2.14 6.85
CA PHE A 21 5.32 -3.37 6.91
C PHE A 21 6.20 -3.56 5.67
N VAL A 22 5.72 -3.19 4.49
CA VAL A 22 6.51 -3.21 3.25
C VAL A 22 7.68 -2.23 3.34
N GLU A 23 7.48 -1.02 3.85
CA GLU A 23 8.53 -0.03 4.13
C GLU A 23 9.61 -0.64 5.05
N LEU A 24 9.22 -1.32 6.14
CA LEU A 24 10.16 -2.03 7.01
C LEU A 24 10.99 -3.06 6.24
N VAL A 25 10.34 -3.88 5.41
CA VAL A 25 11.00 -4.91 4.61
C VAL A 25 11.93 -4.28 3.58
N GLN A 26 11.48 -3.26 2.85
CA GLN A 26 12.28 -2.51 1.89
C GLN A 26 13.51 -1.90 2.56
N ASN A 27 13.33 -1.26 3.72
CA ASN A 27 14.43 -0.63 4.44
C ASN A 27 15.44 -1.67 4.96
N LYS A 28 14.97 -2.84 5.40
CA LYS A 28 15.84 -3.95 5.78
C LYS A 28 16.59 -4.55 4.58
N LEU A 29 15.92 -4.67 3.43
CA LEU A 29 16.55 -5.11 2.18
C LEU A 29 17.63 -4.14 1.72
N CYS A 30 17.39 -2.83 1.82
CA CYS A 30 18.41 -1.81 1.54
C CYS A 30 19.65 -2.03 2.43
N LEU A 31 19.47 -2.21 3.73
CA LEU A 31 20.59 -2.50 4.63
C LEU A 31 21.38 -3.74 4.18
N LEU A 32 20.70 -4.81 3.76
CA LEU A 32 21.35 -6.06 3.35
C LEU A 32 22.05 -5.95 1.99
N CYS A 33 21.48 -5.20 1.04
CA CYS A 33 21.98 -5.11 -0.33
C CYS A 33 23.07 -4.04 -0.51
N ILE A 34 22.94 -2.90 0.17
CA ILE A 34 23.82 -1.74 -0.01
C ILE A 34 24.49 -1.27 1.28
N GLY A 35 24.24 -1.93 2.42
CA GLY A 35 24.90 -1.64 3.68
C GLY A 35 24.31 -0.47 4.48
N GLU A 36 23.23 0.14 4.01
CA GLU A 36 22.60 1.29 4.66
C GLU A 36 21.07 1.29 4.53
N TYR A 37 20.40 1.90 5.50
CA TYR A 37 18.96 2.16 5.45
C TYR A 37 18.67 3.33 4.52
N ARG A 38 17.58 3.23 3.76
CA ARG A 38 17.12 4.30 2.87
C ARG A 38 16.14 5.25 3.52
N TRP A 39 15.27 4.76 4.39
CA TRP A 39 14.40 5.61 5.20
C TRP A 39 14.99 5.77 6.58
N ILE A 40 15.42 6.99 6.89
CA ILE A 40 15.87 7.39 8.22
C ILE A 40 14.78 8.23 8.86
N TYR A 41 14.46 7.95 10.12
CA TYR A 41 13.43 8.62 10.92
C TYR A 41 14.12 9.30 12.10
N PRO A 42 14.65 10.54 11.95
CA PRO A 42 15.51 11.15 12.97
C PRO A 42 14.83 11.34 14.32
N THR A 43 13.51 11.54 14.32
CA THR A 43 12.69 11.74 15.51
C THR A 43 12.22 10.44 16.16
N SER A 44 12.37 9.30 15.48
CA SER A 44 12.03 7.99 16.01
C SER A 44 13.14 7.44 16.89
N GLN A 45 12.77 6.77 17.99
CA GLN A 45 13.71 6.05 18.86
C GLN A 45 14.44 4.91 18.13
N TYR A 46 13.88 4.43 17.03
CA TYR A 46 14.48 3.33 16.24
C TYR A 46 15.35 3.84 15.11
N HIS A 47 15.22 5.10 14.69
CA HIS A 47 15.92 5.75 13.58
C HIS A 47 15.75 5.14 12.17
N HIS A 48 15.38 3.88 12.02
CA HIS A 48 15.20 3.19 10.73
C HIS A 48 13.75 2.74 10.48
N PHE A 49 12.84 3.08 11.39
CA PHE A 49 11.39 3.02 11.17
C PHE A 49 10.68 3.94 12.15
N SER A 50 9.43 4.29 11.85
CA SER A 50 8.55 4.98 12.79
C SER A 50 7.12 4.50 12.64
N PHE A 51 6.37 4.35 13.74
CA PHE A 51 4.93 4.14 13.66
C PHE A 51 4.19 5.38 13.12
N ASP A 52 4.80 6.56 13.21
CA ASP A 52 4.21 7.77 12.65
C ASP A 52 4.12 7.75 11.12
N SER A 53 4.95 6.96 10.42
CA SER A 53 4.85 6.82 8.96
C SER A 53 3.55 6.13 8.53
N VAL A 54 2.88 5.38 9.41
CA VAL A 54 1.53 4.82 9.14
C VAL A 54 0.54 5.93 8.78
N LYS A 55 0.66 7.11 9.41
CA LYS A 55 -0.20 8.27 9.12
C LYS A 55 0.02 8.77 7.69
N ALA A 56 1.27 8.77 7.22
CA ALA A 56 1.58 9.13 5.84
C ALA A 56 1.10 8.07 4.85
N TRP A 57 1.24 6.78 5.18
CA TRP A 57 0.70 5.68 4.38
C TRP A 57 -0.83 5.69 4.29
N ALA A 58 -1.55 6.31 5.24
CA ALA A 58 -2.99 6.53 5.14
C ALA A 58 -3.40 7.44 3.96
N LEU A 59 -2.50 8.29 3.46
CA LEU A 59 -2.75 9.10 2.27
C LEU A 59 -2.74 8.27 0.99
N LEU A 60 -1.98 7.18 0.94
CA LEU A 60 -1.83 6.34 -0.25
C LEU A 60 -3.16 5.78 -0.77
N PRO A 61 -4.00 5.08 0.04
CA PRO A 61 -5.26 4.54 -0.47
C PRO A 61 -6.20 5.64 -0.95
N ILE A 62 -6.17 6.83 -0.34
CA ILE A 62 -6.98 7.97 -0.79
C ILE A 62 -6.48 8.47 -2.16
N LEU A 63 -5.17 8.67 -2.29
CA LEU A 63 -4.53 9.16 -3.52
C LEU A 63 -4.71 8.18 -4.68
N PHE A 64 -4.30 6.92 -4.49
CA PHE A 64 -4.30 5.93 -5.55
C PHE A 64 -5.73 5.58 -5.96
N TYR A 65 -6.64 5.41 -5.00
CA TYR A 65 -8.05 5.17 -5.33
C TYR A 65 -8.63 6.32 -6.16
N SER A 66 -8.32 7.57 -5.79
CA SER A 66 -8.79 8.74 -6.52
C SER A 66 -8.24 8.79 -7.95
N ILE A 67 -6.95 8.50 -8.14
CA ILE A 67 -6.33 8.43 -9.46
C ILE A 67 -6.96 7.30 -10.30
N TYR A 68 -7.15 6.12 -9.72
CA TYR A 68 -7.83 5.02 -10.40
C TYR A 68 -9.24 5.41 -10.85
N TYR A 69 -10.05 5.90 -9.91
CA TYR A 69 -11.47 6.12 -10.12
C TYR A 69 -11.75 7.32 -11.03
N PHE A 70 -11.06 8.44 -10.83
CA PHE A 70 -11.33 9.68 -11.57
C PHE A 70 -10.49 9.84 -12.83
N PHE A 71 -9.36 9.15 -12.94
CA PHE A 71 -8.43 9.34 -14.05
C PHE A 71 -8.21 8.08 -14.87
N LEU A 72 -7.70 7.00 -14.28
CA LEU A 72 -7.25 5.82 -15.04
C LEU A 72 -8.40 5.04 -15.66
N ILE A 73 -9.45 4.73 -14.88
CA ILE A 73 -10.62 3.95 -15.35
C ILE A 73 -11.39 4.71 -16.43
N PRO A 74 -11.79 6.00 -16.23
CA PRO A 74 -12.55 6.72 -17.24
C PRO A 74 -11.79 6.90 -18.56
N ARG A 75 -10.46 7.05 -18.49
CA ARG A 75 -9.61 7.22 -19.68
C ARG A 75 -9.09 5.91 -20.26
N ARG A 76 -9.45 4.75 -19.68
CA ARG A 76 -9.00 3.41 -20.11
C ARG A 76 -7.48 3.35 -20.29
N VAL A 77 -6.75 3.95 -19.35
CA VAL A 77 -5.29 3.98 -19.38
C VAL A 77 -4.76 2.55 -19.26
N ASN A 78 -3.71 2.23 -20.04
CA ASN A 78 -3.04 0.94 -19.93
C ASN A 78 -2.55 0.71 -18.49
N LEU A 79 -2.68 -0.52 -17.99
CA LEU A 79 -2.34 -0.86 -16.60
C LEU A 79 -0.92 -0.46 -16.19
N TRP A 80 0.08 -0.75 -17.03
CA TRP A 80 1.49 -0.41 -16.76
C TRP A 80 1.72 1.10 -16.69
N LEU A 81 1.08 1.84 -17.60
CA LEU A 81 1.10 3.30 -17.55
C LEU A 81 0.38 3.84 -16.30
N GLY A 82 -0.69 3.17 -15.86
CA GLY A 82 -1.37 3.46 -14.60
C GLY A 82 -0.47 3.28 -13.38
N PHE A 83 0.38 2.24 -13.37
CA PHE A 83 1.37 2.06 -12.30
C PHE A 83 2.39 3.19 -12.28
N ILE A 84 2.90 3.60 -13.45
CA ILE A 84 3.83 4.74 -13.57
C ILE A 84 3.17 6.03 -13.06
N ILE A 85 1.90 6.28 -13.41
CA ILE A 85 1.17 7.47 -12.96
C ILE A 85 0.99 7.48 -11.44
N ASN A 86 0.54 6.37 -10.86
CA ASN A 86 0.37 6.26 -9.40
C ASN A 86 1.71 6.36 -8.67
N ALA A 87 2.75 5.69 -9.16
CA ALA A 87 4.09 5.76 -8.60
C ALA A 87 4.61 7.20 -8.60
N THR A 88 4.41 7.93 -9.70
CA THR A 88 4.78 9.35 -9.79
C THR A 88 4.00 10.20 -8.80
N ALA A 89 2.69 9.98 -8.68
CA ALA A 89 1.88 10.70 -7.71
C ALA A 89 2.30 10.39 -6.27
N GLY A 90 2.62 9.13 -5.96
CA GLY A 90 3.11 8.70 -4.65
C GLY A 90 4.45 9.32 -4.30
N TYR A 91 5.43 9.22 -5.20
CA TYR A 91 6.76 9.83 -5.06
C TYR A 91 6.67 11.35 -4.83
N VAL A 92 5.86 12.06 -5.61
CA VAL A 92 5.64 13.51 -5.43
C VAL A 92 4.96 13.79 -4.10
N THR A 93 4.00 12.95 -3.70
CA THR A 93 3.30 13.09 -2.41
C THR A 93 4.24 12.89 -1.23
N GLU A 94 5.12 11.90 -1.28
CA GLU A 94 6.13 11.65 -0.26
C GLU A 94 7.03 12.88 -0.06
N PHE A 95 7.49 13.49 -1.15
CA PHE A 95 8.26 14.72 -1.09
C PHE A 95 7.47 15.85 -0.43
N ILE A 96 6.22 16.08 -0.85
CA ILE A 96 5.37 17.15 -0.32
C ILE A 96 5.10 16.94 1.18
N VAL A 97 4.79 15.71 1.59
CA VAL A 97 4.53 15.37 2.99
C VAL A 97 5.79 15.55 3.83
N GLY A 98 6.94 15.03 3.38
CA GLY A 98 8.22 15.21 4.07
C GLY A 98 8.61 16.68 4.22
N TYR A 99 8.40 17.47 3.17
CA TYR A 99 8.61 18.93 3.19
C TYR A 99 7.67 19.60 4.18
N PHE A 100 6.37 19.31 4.13
CA PHE A 100 5.38 19.91 5.03
C PHE A 100 5.68 19.57 6.49
N CYS A 101 5.92 18.30 6.82
CA CYS A 101 6.31 17.89 8.17
C CYS A 101 7.53 18.66 8.66
N THR A 102 8.59 18.72 7.85
CA THR A 102 9.86 19.32 8.27
C THR A 102 9.76 20.83 8.43
N TYR A 103 9.18 21.53 7.46
CA TYR A 103 9.22 22.99 7.43
C TYR A 103 8.03 23.65 8.15
N VAL A 104 6.85 23.01 8.13
CA VAL A 104 5.63 23.54 8.74
C VAL A 104 5.45 22.99 10.14
N LEU A 105 5.51 21.65 10.31
CA LEU A 105 5.28 21.01 11.62
C LEU A 105 6.54 20.97 12.49
N LYS A 106 7.72 21.30 11.94
CA LYS A 106 9.01 21.19 12.62
C LYS A 106 9.32 19.77 13.11
N GLU A 107 8.79 18.78 12.41
CA GLU A 107 8.98 17.36 12.67
C GLU A 107 9.55 16.69 11.41
N THR A 108 10.63 15.93 11.55
CA THR A 108 11.16 15.19 10.42
C THR A 108 10.55 13.80 10.39
N LEU A 109 9.58 13.61 9.50
CA LEU A 109 8.93 12.30 9.33
C LEU A 109 9.95 11.28 8.80
N GLN A 110 10.66 11.60 7.73
CA GLN A 110 11.67 10.73 7.14
C GLN A 110 12.70 11.53 6.35
N GLU A 111 13.90 10.96 6.20
CA GLU A 111 14.97 11.45 5.36
C GLU A 111 15.57 10.31 4.54
N TRP A 112 15.94 10.62 3.31
CA TRP A 112 16.66 9.76 2.40
C TRP A 112 18.13 10.16 2.40
N PRO A 113 19.04 9.31 2.92
CA PRO A 113 20.45 9.62 2.98
C PRO A 113 21.01 9.95 1.60
N HIS A 114 21.84 11.00 1.55
CA HIS A 114 22.57 11.41 0.34
C HIS A 114 21.68 11.83 -0.85
N SER A 115 20.36 11.92 -0.68
CA SER A 115 19.47 12.42 -1.72
C SER A 115 19.51 13.95 -1.81
N LEU A 116 19.52 14.46 -3.04
CA LEU A 116 19.37 15.90 -3.33
C LEU A 116 18.03 16.45 -2.85
N PHE A 117 16.98 15.61 -2.85
CA PHE A 117 15.62 16.03 -2.47
C PHE A 117 15.32 15.82 -0.98
N LYS A 118 16.24 15.21 -0.23
CA LYS A 118 16.18 14.93 1.20
C LYS A 118 15.03 14.01 1.66
N PHE A 119 13.79 14.21 1.21
CA PHE A 119 12.60 13.48 1.68
C PHE A 119 12.25 12.27 0.80
N VAL A 120 12.78 12.24 -0.42
CA VAL A 120 12.61 11.17 -1.41
C VAL A 120 13.97 10.81 -2.00
N GLY A 121 14.15 9.56 -2.42
CA GLY A 121 15.40 9.08 -3.00
C GLY A 121 15.51 9.38 -4.49
N GLY A 122 16.43 8.72 -5.17
CA GLY A 122 16.59 8.84 -6.62
C GLY A 122 15.70 7.86 -7.37
N ILE A 123 16.29 7.21 -8.39
CA ILE A 123 15.60 6.21 -9.19
C ILE A 123 15.20 4.96 -8.37
N ASP A 124 15.94 4.63 -7.31
CA ASP A 124 15.67 3.51 -6.42
C ASP A 124 14.36 3.69 -5.65
N CYS A 125 14.17 4.88 -5.06
CA CYS A 125 12.90 5.30 -4.45
C CYS A 125 11.74 5.20 -5.45
N TYR A 126 11.95 5.71 -6.66
CA TYR A 126 10.90 5.71 -7.68
C TYR A 126 10.49 4.29 -8.10
N ILE A 127 11.45 3.37 -8.20
CA ILE A 127 11.17 1.95 -8.49
C ILE A 127 10.34 1.32 -7.36
N MET A 128 10.63 1.64 -6.10
CA MET A 128 9.83 1.18 -4.95
C MET A 128 8.38 1.67 -5.04
N TRP A 129 8.17 2.93 -5.43
CA TRP A 129 6.84 3.47 -5.69
C TRP A 129 6.08 2.77 -6.84
N ILE A 130 6.77 2.25 -7.85
CA ILE A 130 6.16 1.42 -8.89
C ILE A 130 5.69 0.09 -8.30
N PHE A 131 6.51 -0.56 -7.46
CA PHE A 131 6.10 -1.77 -6.75
C PHE A 131 4.92 -1.52 -5.83
N ASP A 132 4.90 -0.37 -5.16
CA ASP A 132 3.79 0.07 -4.34
C ASP A 132 2.50 0.24 -5.17
N ALA A 133 2.58 0.83 -6.37
CA ALA A 133 1.43 0.94 -7.25
C ALA A 133 0.91 -0.44 -7.72
N VAL A 134 1.80 -1.37 -8.02
CA VAL A 134 1.45 -2.76 -8.37
C VAL A 134 0.79 -3.47 -7.20
N LEU A 135 1.37 -3.38 -6.01
CA LEU A 135 0.84 -3.99 -4.79
C LEU A 135 -0.54 -3.43 -4.47
N TYR A 136 -0.74 -2.12 -4.60
CA TYR A 136 -2.02 -1.48 -4.34
C TYR A 136 -3.08 -2.03 -5.29
N HIS A 137 -2.74 -2.11 -6.58
CA HIS A 137 -3.64 -2.67 -7.57
C HIS A 137 -4.04 -4.10 -7.23
N TRP A 138 -3.06 -4.91 -6.81
CA TRP A 138 -3.30 -6.28 -6.40
C TRP A 138 -4.19 -6.38 -5.15
N LEU A 139 -3.93 -5.58 -4.11
CA LEU A 139 -4.71 -5.56 -2.88
C LEU A 139 -6.15 -5.09 -3.09
N VAL A 140 -6.37 -4.10 -3.95
CA VAL A 140 -7.68 -3.44 -4.11
C VAL A 140 -8.54 -4.07 -5.21
N PHE A 141 -7.93 -4.56 -6.30
CA PHE A 141 -8.69 -5.06 -7.44
C PHE A 141 -8.57 -6.58 -7.61
N GLU A 142 -7.38 -7.16 -7.50
CA GLU A 142 -7.17 -8.58 -7.79
C GLU A 142 -7.53 -9.50 -6.61
N MET A 143 -7.06 -9.17 -5.40
CA MET A 143 -7.27 -9.99 -4.21
C MET A 143 -8.73 -10.22 -3.85
N PRO A 144 -9.62 -9.20 -3.90
CA PRO A 144 -11.05 -9.42 -3.68
C PRO A 144 -11.66 -10.37 -4.71
N LEU A 145 -11.25 -10.28 -5.98
CA LEU A 145 -11.73 -11.18 -7.03
C LEU A 145 -11.26 -12.62 -6.81
N LEU A 146 -10.00 -12.81 -6.42
CA LEU A 146 -9.44 -14.11 -6.08
C LEU A 146 -10.18 -14.74 -4.90
N LEU A 147 -10.44 -13.96 -3.84
CA LEU A 147 -11.17 -14.42 -2.67
C LEU A 147 -12.59 -14.86 -3.02
N VAL A 148 -13.33 -14.06 -3.81
CA VAL A 148 -14.69 -14.40 -4.25
C VAL A 148 -14.70 -15.69 -5.07
N ARG A 149 -13.73 -15.87 -5.98
CA ARG A 149 -13.59 -17.11 -6.78
C ARG A 149 -13.32 -18.32 -5.89
N TYR A 150 -12.39 -18.19 -4.93
CA TYR A 150 -12.04 -19.27 -4.01
C TYR A 150 -13.23 -19.72 -3.15
N VAL A 151 -13.93 -18.76 -2.53
CA VAL A 151 -15.11 -19.04 -1.70
C VAL A 151 -16.23 -19.68 -2.52
N SER A 152 -16.46 -19.18 -3.75
CA SER A 152 -17.49 -19.73 -4.65
C SER A 152 -17.19 -21.17 -5.07
N SER A 153 -15.92 -21.47 -5.38
CA SER A 153 -15.49 -22.83 -5.72
C SER A 153 -15.59 -23.79 -4.54
N SER A 154 -15.24 -23.35 -3.33
CA SER A 154 -15.38 -24.14 -2.10
C SER A 154 -16.85 -24.50 -1.81
N LYS A 155 -17.77 -23.54 -1.98
CA LYS A 155 -19.20 -23.77 -1.79
C LYS A 155 -19.78 -24.77 -2.81
N LYS A 156 -19.36 -24.71 -4.08
CA LYS A 156 -19.77 -25.69 -5.09
C LYS A 156 -19.25 -27.10 -4.76
N ALA A 157 -18.02 -27.21 -4.26
CA ALA A 157 -17.44 -28.50 -3.86
C ALA A 157 -18.17 -29.12 -2.66
N SER A 158 -18.63 -28.32 -1.70
CA SER A 158 -19.41 -28.83 -0.55
C SER A 158 -20.86 -29.20 -0.92
N GLU A 159 -21.49 -28.50 -1.85
CA GLU A 159 -22.84 -28.82 -2.33
C GLU A 159 -22.88 -30.07 -3.23
N GLN A 160 -21.77 -30.40 -3.92
CA GLN A 160 -21.66 -31.59 -4.77
C GLN A 160 -21.24 -32.86 -4.02
N ASN A 161 -20.89 -32.78 -2.73
CA ASN A 161 -20.46 -33.91 -1.92
C ASN A 161 -21.45 -34.19 -0.77
N PRO A 162 -22.51 -34.99 -0.99
CA PRO A 162 -23.59 -35.20 -0.02
C PRO A 162 -23.17 -35.93 1.28
N SER A 163 -21.93 -36.46 1.35
CA SER A 163 -21.39 -37.14 2.53
C SER A 163 -21.10 -36.21 3.72
N VAL A 164 -20.97 -34.89 3.51
CA VAL A 164 -20.72 -33.92 4.59
C VAL A 164 -22.00 -33.54 5.33
N LYS A 165 -23.18 -33.66 4.70
CA LYS A 165 -24.47 -33.35 5.35
C LYS A 165 -24.93 -34.40 6.37
N VAL A 166 -24.29 -35.57 6.43
CA VAL A 166 -24.73 -36.68 7.30
C VAL A 166 -24.12 -36.61 8.71
N ASN A 167 -23.04 -35.85 8.92
CA ASN A 167 -22.35 -35.83 10.22
C ASN A 167 -22.81 -34.73 11.20
N GLU A 168 -23.68 -33.80 10.79
CA GLU A 168 -24.26 -32.79 11.71
C GLU A 168 -25.63 -33.20 12.28
N ALA A 169 -26.19 -34.35 11.86
CA ALA A 169 -27.51 -34.82 12.30
C ALA A 169 -27.48 -35.88 13.41
N LYS A 170 -26.31 -36.15 14.01
CA LYS A 170 -26.17 -37.07 15.15
C LYS A 170 -25.23 -36.51 16.20
N ILE A 171 -25.73 -35.58 16.99
CA ILE A 171 -25.29 -35.39 18.37
C ILE A 171 -26.57 -35.39 19.19
N ASP A 172 -26.97 -36.59 19.60
CA ASP A 172 -27.92 -36.84 20.70
C ASP A 172 -27.21 -36.58 22.03
#